data_AF-A0A202E635-F1
#
_entry.id   AF-A0A202E635-F1
#
_cell.length_a   1.000
_cell.length_b   1.000
_cell.length_c   1.000
_cell.angle_alpha   90.00
_cell.angle_beta   90.00
_cell.angle_gamma   90.00
#
_symmetry.space_group_name_H-M   'P 1'
#
loop_
_entity.id
_entity.type
_entity.pdbx_description
1 polymer ?
#
loop_
_entity_poly.entity_id
_entity_poly.type
_entity_poly.pdbx_seq_one_letter_code
_entity_poly.pdbx_strand_id
1 'polypeptide(L)'
;MWWHGTVFLYDRQDGTLNWGAPIGDSAIGRPVFPVADERRVYATYRGHLACIEPRSDRLWNLEVDCGNGTIAIIDGALFVATTGGRCYAVA
;
A
#
# COMPACT_ATOMS: atom_id res chain seq x y z
N MET A 1 -7.17 -5.50 19.32
CA MET A 1 -6.30 -4.31 19.22
C MET A 1 -5.75 -4.27 17.79
N TRP A 2 -5.57 -3.09 17.22
CA TRP A 2 -5.22 -2.87 15.81
C TRP A 2 -4.00 -1.95 15.73
N TRP A 3 -3.25 -2.04 14.63
CA TRP A 3 -2.23 -1.04 14.30
C TRP A 3 -2.80 -0.06 13.28
N HIS A 4 -2.55 1.23 13.46
CA HIS A 4 -2.94 2.23 12.47
C HIS A 4 -1.83 2.32 11.42
N GLY A 5 -2.12 1.92 10.20
CA GLY A 5 -1.19 1.94 9.09
C GLY A 5 -1.02 3.35 8.54
N THR A 6 0.22 3.81 8.52
CA THR A 6 0.61 5.08 7.90
C THR A 6 1.81 4.81 6.99
N VAL A 7 1.75 5.33 5.76
CA VAL A 7 2.89 5.36 4.85
C VAL A 7 3.58 6.69 5.00
N PHE A 8 4.91 6.67 5.11
CA PHE A 8 5.73 7.86 5.18
C PHE A 8 6.67 7.92 3.98
N LEU A 9 6.84 9.12 3.43
CA LEU A 9 7.87 9.41 2.43
C LEU A 9 8.97 10.24 3.08
N TYR A 10 10.20 9.77 2.92
CA TYR A 10 11.39 10.48 3.33
C TYR A 10 12.19 10.90 2.11
N ASP A 11 12.91 12.01 2.21
CA ASP A 11 13.92 12.38 1.24
C ASP A 11 15.06 11.36 1.26
N ARG A 12 15.51 10.95 0.07
CA ARG A 12 16.53 9.91 -0.09
C ARG A 12 17.93 10.41 0.26
N GLN A 13 18.21 11.70 0.10
CA GLN A 13 19.53 12.27 0.29
C GLN A 13 19.84 12.50 1.77
N ASP A 14 18.86 13.00 2.53
CA ASP A 14 19.09 13.42 3.92
C ASP A 14 18.16 12.75 4.95
N GLY A 15 17.17 11.98 4.51
CA GLY A 15 16.23 11.30 5.41
C GLY A 15 15.18 12.21 6.02
N THR A 16 15.01 13.44 5.53
CA THR A 16 13.98 14.37 6.01
C THR A 16 12.58 13.86 5.67
N LEU A 17 11.64 13.99 6.60
CA LEU A 17 10.25 13.62 6.34
C LEU A 17 9.62 14.59 5.32
N ASN A 18 9.13 14.06 4.21
CA ASN A 18 8.38 14.82 3.21
C ASN A 18 6.89 14.84 3.55
N TRP A 19 6.27 13.67 3.74
CA TRP A 19 4.86 13.55 4.13
C TRP A 19 4.54 12.20 4.76
N GLY A 20 3.38 12.10 5.41
CA GLY A 20 2.78 10.84 5.88
C GLY A 20 1.29 10.78 5.56
N ALA A 21 0.81 9.63 5.07
CA ALA A 21 -0.59 9.42 4.72
C ALA A 21 -1.16 8.19 5.45
N PRO A 22 -2.29 8.33 6.16
CA PRO A 22 -2.96 7.18 6.75
C PRO A 22 -3.55 6.32 5.62
N ILE A 23 -3.30 5.03 5.69
CA ILE A 23 -3.84 4.06 4.73
C ILE A 23 -4.91 3.18 5.36
N GLY A 24 -5.13 3.30 6.66
CA GLY A 24 -6.11 2.52 7.41
C GLY A 24 -5.48 1.51 8.34
N ASP A 25 -6.32 0.78 9.06
CA ASP A 25 -5.86 -0.15 10.08
C ASP A 25 -5.29 -1.43 9.49
N SER A 26 -4.40 -2.08 10.24
CA SER A 26 -4.00 -3.47 10.02
C SER A 26 -4.15 -4.29 11.30
N ALA A 27 -4.27 -5.61 11.13
CA ALA A 27 -4.26 -6.55 12.24
C ALA A 27 -2.88 -6.58 12.92
N ILE A 28 -2.87 -6.84 14.23
CA ILE A 28 -1.62 -7.00 14.99
C ILE A 28 -0.76 -8.09 14.36
N GLY A 29 0.55 -7.83 14.26
CA GLY A 29 1.52 -8.75 13.67
C GLY A 29 1.44 -8.84 12.14
N ARG A 30 0.67 -7.96 11.50
CA ARG A 30 0.52 -7.89 10.03
C ARG A 30 0.91 -6.50 9.55
N PRO A 31 2.21 -6.16 9.52
CA PRO A 31 2.65 -4.87 9.03
C PRO A 31 2.24 -4.68 7.57
N VAL A 32 2.00 -3.42 7.19
CA VAL A 32 1.72 -3.06 5.81
C VAL A 32 3.05 -2.94 5.06
N PHE A 33 3.15 -3.59 3.90
CA PHE A 33 4.33 -3.54 3.04
C PHE A 33 4.01 -2.70 1.79
N PRO A 34 4.48 -1.45 1.71
CA PRO A 34 4.26 -0.63 0.53
C PRO A 34 5.20 -1.05 -0.61
N VAL A 35 4.72 -0.90 -1.84
CA VAL A 35 5.53 -0.87 -3.05
C VAL A 35 5.30 0.46 -3.77
N ALA A 36 6.28 0.95 -4.51
CA ALA A 36 6.16 2.21 -5.22
C ALA A 36 6.63 2.10 -6.67
N ASP A 37 5.98 2.87 -7.55
CA ASP A 37 6.50 3.24 -8.86
C ASP A 37 6.98 4.71 -8.83
N GLU A 38 7.29 5.30 -9.99
CA GLU A 38 7.79 6.67 -10.07
C GLU A 38 6.78 7.74 -9.56
N ARG A 39 5.49 7.42 -9.51
CA ARG A 39 4.41 8.38 -9.25
C ARG A 39 3.48 8.00 -8.11
N ARG A 40 3.45 6.72 -7.70
CA ARG A 40 2.45 6.17 -6.80
C ARG A 40 3.06 5.23 -5.79
N VAL A 41 2.43 5.19 -4.62
CA VAL A 41 2.70 4.20 -3.59
C VAL A 41 1.46 3.34 -3.41
N TYR A 42 1.65 2.03 -3.39
CA TYR A 42 0.60 1.04 -3.22
C TYR A 42 0.81 0.26 -1.95
N ALA A 43 -0.26 -0.03 -1.24
CA ALA A 43 -0.20 -0.72 0.04
C ALA A 43 -1.47 -1.53 0.27
N THR A 44 -1.36 -2.73 0.82
CA THR A 44 -2.54 -3.50 1.24
C THR A 44 -2.83 -3.29 2.72
N TYR A 45 -4.11 -3.13 3.05
CA TYR A 45 -4.59 -3.08 4.43
C TYR A 45 -6.01 -3.67 4.50
N ARG A 46 -6.34 -4.46 5.51
CA ARG A 46 -7.73 -4.94 5.82
C ARG A 46 -8.63 -5.25 4.61
N GLY A 47 -8.13 -6.02 3.64
CA GLY A 47 -8.95 -6.37 2.47
C GLY A 47 -9.07 -5.27 1.42
N HIS A 48 -8.12 -4.34 1.41
CA HIS A 48 -8.06 -3.26 0.45
C HIS A 48 -6.64 -3.16 -0.11
N LEU A 49 -6.57 -2.78 -1.38
CA LEU A 49 -5.39 -2.23 -2.02
C LEU A 49 -5.57 -0.72 -2.12
N ALA A 50 -4.72 0.04 -1.46
CA ALA A 50 -4.65 1.49 -1.55
C ALA A 50 -3.65 1.90 -2.62
N CYS A 51 -3.95 3.00 -3.31
CA CYS A 51 -2.99 3.77 -4.08
C CYS A 51 -2.95 5.20 -3.58
N ILE A 52 -1.75 5.68 -3.31
CA ILE A 52 -1.43 7.02 -2.84
C ILE A 52 -0.63 7.69 -3.95
N GLU A 53 -1.12 8.82 -4.44
CA GLU A 53 -0.35 9.69 -5.32
C GLU A 53 0.34 10.76 -4.46
N PRO A 54 1.65 10.66 -4.15
CA PRO A 54 2.36 11.52 -3.18
C PRO A 54 2.26 13.03 -3.42
N ARG A 55 1.93 13.43 -4.65
CA ARG A 55 1.84 14.82 -5.10
C ARG A 55 0.40 15.28 -5.30
N SER A 56 -0.58 14.48 -4.88
CA SER A 56 -1.99 14.81 -4.98
C SER A 56 -2.74 14.30 -3.74
N ASP A 57 -3.87 14.91 -3.43
CA ASP A 57 -4.77 14.38 -2.40
C ASP A 57 -5.57 13.15 -2.89
N ARG A 58 -5.17 12.53 -4.02
CA ARG A 58 -5.89 11.40 -4.60
C ARG A 58 -5.48 10.10 -3.95
N LEU A 59 -6.49 9.50 -3.31
CA LEU A 59 -6.48 8.15 -2.80
C LEU A 59 -7.57 7.38 -3.56
N TRP A 60 -7.22 6.22 -4.11
CA TRP A 60 -8.21 5.24 -4.51
C TRP A 60 -7.95 3.92 -3.79
N ASN A 61 -9.03 3.17 -3.56
CA ASN A 61 -8.99 1.87 -2.92
C ASN A 61 -9.74 0.85 -3.77
N LEU A 62 -9.22 -0.37 -3.81
CA LEU A 62 -9.86 -1.54 -4.41
C LEU A 62 -10.04 -2.61 -3.33
N GLU A 63 -11.24 -3.17 -3.22
CA GLU A 63 -11.48 -4.31 -2.35
C GLU A 63 -10.78 -5.56 -2.89
N VAL A 64 -10.03 -6.23 -2.01
CA VAL A 64 -9.38 -7.52 -2.23
C VAL A 64 -9.68 -8.41 -1.04
N ASP A 65 -9.65 -9.74 -1.19
CA ASP A 65 -9.78 -10.58 -0.01
C ASP A 65 -8.53 -10.48 0.88
N CYS A 66 -8.71 -10.44 2.20
CA CYS A 66 -7.62 -10.53 3.18
C CYS A 66 -6.31 -9.79 2.80
N GLY A 67 -6.41 -8.47 2.62
CA GLY A 67 -5.37 -7.57 2.13
C GLY A 67 -4.19 -7.35 3.07
N ASN A 68 -3.39 -8.40 3.28
CA ASN A 68 -2.07 -8.31 3.93
C ASN A 68 -1.06 -9.21 3.21
N GLY A 69 -1.14 -9.32 1.88
CA GLY A 69 -0.16 -10.07 1.12
C GLY A 69 0.76 -9.15 0.33
N THR A 70 1.66 -9.76 -0.43
CA THR A 70 2.74 -9.04 -1.12
C THR A 70 2.23 -8.47 -2.44
N ILE A 71 2.70 -7.26 -2.77
CA ILE A 71 2.45 -6.61 -4.05
C ILE A 71 3.73 -6.71 -4.89
N ALA A 72 3.60 -7.05 -6.17
CA ALA A 72 4.64 -6.88 -7.18
C ALA A 72 4.15 -5.94 -8.29
N ILE A 73 5.07 -5.16 -8.86
CA ILE A 73 4.79 -4.31 -10.01
C ILE A 73 5.58 -4.86 -11.20
N ILE A 74 4.88 -5.20 -12.29
CA ILE A 74 5.48 -5.68 -13.54
C ILE A 74 4.75 -5.01 -14.70
N ASP A 75 5.50 -4.33 -15.58
CA ASP A 75 4.97 -3.68 -16.78
C ASP A 75 3.75 -2.78 -16.55
N GLY A 76 3.73 -2.08 -15.41
CA GLY A 76 2.64 -1.17 -15.02
C GLY A 76 1.42 -1.84 -14.38
N ALA A 77 1.39 -3.18 -14.30
CA ALA A 77 0.37 -3.91 -13.58
C ALA A 77 0.79 -4.24 -12.14
N LEU A 78 -0.17 -4.21 -11.21
CA LEU A 78 -0.01 -4.66 -9.83
C LEU A 78 -0.47 -6.10 -9.71
N PHE A 79 0.39 -6.95 -9.16
CA PHE A 79 0.06 -8.31 -8.76
C PHE A 79 -0.04 -8.37 -7.24
N VAL A 80 -1.25 -8.63 -6.74
CA VAL A 80 -1.54 -8.62 -5.30
C VAL A 80 -1.87 -10.04 -4.86
N ALA A 81 -0.91 -10.70 -4.22
CA ALA A 81 -1.20 -11.94 -3.52
C ALA A 81 -1.90 -11.59 -2.21
N THR A 82 -2.88 -12.39 -1.79
CA THR A 82 -3.59 -12.20 -0.53
C THR A 82 -3.52 -13.44 0.34
N THR A 83 -3.74 -13.28 1.64
CA THR A 83 -3.83 -14.45 2.53
C THR A 83 -5.19 -15.14 2.46
N GLY A 84 -6.11 -14.64 1.63
CA GLY A 84 -7.37 -15.31 1.31
C GLY A 84 -7.19 -16.42 0.27
N GLY A 85 -5.98 -16.57 -0.27
CA GLY A 85 -5.65 -17.57 -1.29
C GLY A 85 -5.93 -17.09 -2.72
N ARG A 86 -6.21 -15.80 -2.92
CA ARG A 86 -6.38 -15.21 -4.25
C ARG A 86 -5.17 -14.36 -4.64
N CYS A 87 -4.99 -14.21 -5.95
CA CYS A 87 -4.04 -13.29 -6.56
C CYS A 87 -4.80 -12.41 -7.55
N TYR A 88 -4.65 -11.09 -7.41
CA TYR A 88 -5.31 -10.10 -8.25
C TYR A 88 -4.29 -9.47 -9.20
N ALA A 89 -4.70 -9.21 -10.44
CA ALA A 89 -3.97 -8.38 -11.38
C ALA A 89 -4.76 -7.09 -11.62
N VAL A 90 -4.14 -5.93 -11.38
CA VAL A 90 -4.74 -4.61 -11.56
C VAL A 90 -3.89 -3.82 -12.56
N ALA A 91 -4.50 -3.32 -13.63
CA ALA A 91 -3.84 -2.61 -14.73
C ALA A 91 -4.57 -1.32 -15.07
#